data_AF-A0A930UDC7-F1
#
_entry.id   AF-A0A930UDC7-F1
#
_cell.length_a   1.000
_cell.length_b   1.000
_cell.length_c   1.000
_cell.angle_alpha   90.00
_cell.angle_beta   90.00
_cell.angle_gamma   90.00
#
_symmetry.space_group_name_H-M   'P 1'
#
loop_
_entity.id
_entity.type
_entity.pdbx_description
1 polymer ?
#
loop_
_entity_poly.entity_id
_entity_poly.type
_entity_poly.pdbx_seq_one_letter_code
_entity_poly.pdbx_strand_id
1 'polypeptide(L)'
;MGKELITTFKKYKESYENRLEEHKATYEDYDELHFINSELGFYQICHMTANVSEQRLIVNNKDYTEYEYRFINEIEYNDIYQIDSNINENYDIKELIKDESKWMTDGYNLEICEQLTTSFTKITEYLNIKKNKLTNNNEFPKVKFHGSPTEFIELIKALTENGNLKGIQKDNIEICSNFFDIEIKNPTKLISDINNTRNTGSETLFLDKLKKSLYTYIQQQNQKK
;
A
#
# COMPACT_ATOMS: atom_id res chain seq x y z
N MET A 1 -17.27 4.31 -27.10
CA MET A 1 -16.95 2.87 -27.16
C MET A 1 -16.97 2.35 -25.75
N GLY A 2 -17.75 1.30 -25.45
CA GLY A 2 -17.73 0.68 -24.13
C GLY A 2 -16.34 0.11 -23.85
N LYS A 3 -15.73 0.45 -22.70
CA LYS A 3 -14.48 -0.17 -22.27
C LYS A 3 -14.71 -1.67 -22.15
N GLU A 4 -13.88 -2.48 -22.80
CA GLU A 4 -13.96 -3.93 -22.65
C GLU A 4 -13.75 -4.31 -21.17
N LEU A 5 -14.70 -5.05 -20.60
CA LEU A 5 -14.59 -5.57 -19.24
C LEU A 5 -13.49 -6.64 -19.18
N ILE A 6 -12.49 -6.42 -18.34
CA ILE A 6 -11.42 -7.40 -18.11
C ILE A 6 -11.74 -8.18 -16.83
N THR A 7 -12.01 -9.47 -17.01
CA THR A 7 -12.41 -10.40 -15.95
C THR A 7 -11.27 -11.22 -15.37
N THR A 8 -10.08 -11.21 -15.99
CA THR A 8 -8.92 -11.99 -15.52
C THR A 8 -7.73 -11.10 -15.17
N PHE A 9 -7.08 -11.40 -14.04
CA PHE A 9 -5.87 -10.70 -13.61
C PHE A 9 -4.73 -10.74 -14.65
N LYS A 10 -4.59 -11.87 -15.35
CA LYS A 10 -3.58 -12.02 -16.41
C LYS A 10 -3.81 -11.02 -17.54
N LYS A 11 -5.03 -10.98 -18.08
CA LYS A 11 -5.40 -10.03 -19.15
C LYS A 11 -5.26 -8.59 -18.67
N TYR A 12 -5.61 -8.31 -17.40
CA TYR A 12 -5.46 -6.98 -16.84
C TYR A 12 -4.00 -6.50 -16.87
N LYS A 13 -3.08 -7.33 -16.38
CA LYS A 13 -1.64 -7.05 -16.41
C LYS A 13 -1.11 -6.81 -17.83
N GLU A 14 -1.52 -7.65 -18.78
CA GLU A 14 -1.10 -7.53 -20.19
C GLU A 14 -1.61 -6.25 -20.84
N SER A 15 -2.78 -5.76 -20.43
CA SER A 15 -3.41 -4.55 -20.97
C SER A 15 -3.07 -3.25 -20.23
N TYR A 16 -2.36 -3.33 -19.09
CA TYR A 16 -2.24 -2.21 -18.15
C TYR A 16 -1.63 -0.95 -18.80
N GLU A 17 -0.51 -1.10 -19.50
CA GLU A 17 0.20 0.03 -20.11
C GLU A 17 -0.65 0.69 -21.21
N ASN A 18 -1.31 -0.11 -22.06
CA ASN A 18 -2.20 0.42 -23.09
C ASN A 18 -3.37 1.20 -22.47
N ARG A 19 -4.00 0.67 -21.41
CA ARG A 19 -5.09 1.37 -20.71
C ARG A 19 -4.62 2.67 -20.04
N LEU A 20 -3.40 2.68 -19.51
CA LEU A 20 -2.79 3.89 -18.94
C LEU A 20 -2.53 4.95 -20.02
N GLU A 21 -2.02 4.55 -21.18
CA GLU A 21 -1.82 5.44 -22.34
C GLU A 21 -3.15 6.00 -22.83
N GLU A 22 -4.18 5.17 -23.00
CA GLU A 22 -5.53 5.61 -23.37
C GLU A 22 -6.13 6.58 -22.34
N HIS A 23 -5.92 6.31 -21.04
CA HIS A 23 -6.37 7.19 -19.97
C HIS A 23 -5.69 8.55 -20.07
N LYS A 24 -4.36 8.59 -20.19
CA LYS A 24 -3.59 9.84 -20.34
C LYS A 24 -3.96 10.60 -21.61
N ALA A 25 -4.23 9.91 -22.72
CA ALA A 25 -4.65 10.53 -23.98
C ALA A 25 -6.06 11.14 -23.89
N THR A 26 -6.94 10.56 -23.06
CA THR A 26 -8.30 11.07 -22.84
C THR A 26 -8.32 12.26 -21.87
N TYR A 27 -7.37 12.29 -20.94
CA TYR A 27 -7.37 13.13 -19.76
C TYR A 27 -5.99 13.79 -19.61
N GLU A 28 -5.76 14.87 -20.36
CA GLU A 28 -4.42 15.50 -20.55
C GLU A 28 -3.70 15.89 -19.25
N ASP A 29 -4.45 16.26 -18.21
CA ASP A 29 -3.90 16.68 -16.90
C ASP A 29 -3.72 15.54 -15.89
N TYR A 30 -4.04 14.29 -16.25
CA TYR A 30 -4.12 13.19 -15.29
C TYR A 30 -2.95 12.21 -15.40
N ASP A 31 -2.40 11.86 -14.23
CA ASP A 31 -1.24 11.00 -14.09
C ASP A 31 -1.58 9.51 -13.84
N GLU A 32 -0.55 8.67 -13.67
CA GLU A 32 -0.73 7.25 -13.37
C GLU A 32 -1.46 7.03 -12.03
N LEU A 33 -1.28 7.93 -11.05
CA LEU A 33 -1.95 7.83 -9.76
C LEU A 33 -3.45 8.02 -9.90
N HIS A 34 -3.88 9.00 -10.69
CA HIS A 34 -5.29 9.18 -11.00
C HIS A 34 -5.88 7.98 -11.74
N PHE A 35 -5.19 7.48 -12.76
CA PHE A 35 -5.61 6.25 -13.46
C PHE A 35 -5.81 5.08 -12.49
N ILE A 36 -4.84 4.84 -11.59
CA ILE A 36 -4.93 3.76 -10.60
C ILE A 36 -6.11 3.97 -9.65
N ASN A 37 -6.36 5.19 -9.17
CA ASN A 37 -7.51 5.45 -8.31
C ASN A 37 -8.84 5.20 -9.02
N SER A 38 -8.94 5.58 -10.30
CA SER A 38 -10.12 5.32 -11.13
C SER A 38 -10.35 3.82 -11.32
N GLU A 39 -9.30 3.07 -11.68
CA GLU A 39 -9.40 1.62 -11.85
C GLU A 39 -9.68 0.90 -10.52
N LEU A 40 -9.12 1.36 -9.39
CA LEU A 40 -9.43 0.83 -8.06
C LEU A 40 -10.92 0.95 -7.75
N GLY A 41 -11.52 2.13 -7.96
CA GLY A 41 -12.95 2.33 -7.75
C GLY A 41 -13.79 1.43 -8.65
N PHE A 42 -13.44 1.32 -9.93
CA PHE A 42 -14.12 0.44 -10.87
C PHE A 42 -14.07 -1.04 -10.43
N TYR A 43 -12.89 -1.56 -10.10
CA TYR A 43 -12.72 -2.97 -9.73
C TYR A 43 -13.24 -3.30 -8.33
N GLN A 44 -13.33 -2.32 -7.42
CA GLN A 44 -14.05 -2.48 -6.15
C GLN A 44 -15.54 -2.71 -6.40
N ILE A 45 -16.18 -1.95 -7.29
CA ILE A 45 -17.58 -2.16 -7.66
C ILE A 45 -17.77 -3.54 -8.32
N CYS A 46 -16.88 -3.92 -9.24
CA CYS A 46 -16.91 -5.25 -9.86
C CYS A 46 -16.79 -6.38 -8.81
N HIS A 47 -15.89 -6.22 -7.84
CA HIS A 47 -15.75 -7.16 -6.72
C HIS A 47 -17.03 -7.21 -5.89
N MET A 48 -17.56 -6.07 -5.44
CA MET A 48 -18.79 -6.02 -4.66
C MET A 48 -19.97 -6.67 -5.38
N THR A 49 -20.06 -6.50 -6.70
CA THR A 49 -21.12 -7.12 -7.52
C THR A 49 -20.95 -8.64 -7.62
N ALA A 50 -19.73 -9.13 -7.81
CA ALA A 50 -19.44 -10.56 -7.95
C ALA A 50 -19.38 -11.32 -6.61
N ASN A 51 -19.11 -10.62 -5.51
CA ASN A 51 -18.93 -11.20 -4.18
C ASN A 51 -20.27 -11.51 -3.53
N VAL A 52 -20.86 -12.61 -3.99
CA VAL A 52 -22.11 -13.16 -3.47
C VAL A 52 -21.81 -14.09 -2.30
N SER A 53 -22.55 -13.92 -1.21
CA SER A 53 -22.41 -14.75 0.00
C SER A 53 -23.79 -15.14 0.52
N GLU A 54 -23.86 -16.26 1.25
CA GLU A 54 -25.09 -16.68 1.91
C GLU A 54 -25.38 -15.72 3.09
N GLN A 55 -26.52 -15.04 3.02
CA GLN A 55 -27.01 -14.10 4.01
C GLN A 55 -28.34 -14.56 4.58
N ARG A 56 -28.54 -14.32 5.88
CA ARG A 56 -29.81 -14.63 6.56
C ARG A 56 -30.69 -13.40 6.58
N LEU A 57 -31.78 -13.43 5.82
CA LEU A 57 -32.75 -12.36 5.69
C LEU A 57 -33.95 -12.57 6.62
N ILE A 58 -34.55 -11.45 7.05
CA ILE A 58 -35.82 -11.44 7.79
C ILE A 58 -36.94 -11.17 6.79
N VAL A 59 -37.86 -12.12 6.66
CA VAL A 59 -39.03 -11.99 5.78
C VAL A 59 -40.27 -11.82 6.67
N ASN A 60 -40.95 -10.68 6.50
CA ASN A 60 -42.16 -10.37 7.24
C ASN A 60 -43.38 -10.75 6.40
N ASN A 61 -44.09 -11.79 6.82
CA ASN A 61 -45.42 -12.11 6.31
C ASN A 61 -46.49 -11.41 7.15
N LYS A 62 -47.74 -11.37 6.64
CA LYS A 62 -48.85 -10.70 7.35
C LYS A 62 -49.09 -11.26 8.76
N ASP A 63 -48.79 -12.54 8.96
CA ASP A 63 -49.17 -13.27 10.18
C ASP A 63 -47.95 -13.72 11.02
N TYR A 64 -46.72 -13.67 10.49
CA TYR A 64 -45.50 -14.11 11.19
C TYR A 64 -44.21 -13.58 10.53
N THR A 65 -43.10 -13.62 11.28
CA THR A 65 -41.74 -13.35 10.78
C THR A 65 -40.99 -14.66 10.62
N GLU A 66 -40.36 -14.86 9.47
CA GLU A 66 -39.49 -16.01 9.19
C GLU A 66 -38.09 -15.58 8.74
N TYR A 67 -37.15 -16.52 8.79
CA TYR A 67 -35.79 -16.32 8.30
C TYR A 67 -35.58 -17.12 7.01
N GLU A 68 -35.00 -16.48 6.01
CA GLU A 68 -34.65 -17.10 4.73
C GLU A 68 -33.16 -16.91 4.46
N TYR A 69 -32.47 -17.97 4.05
CA TYR A 69 -31.07 -17.88 3.62
C TYR A 69 -31.04 -17.64 2.12
N ARG A 70 -30.34 -16.58 1.70
CA ARG A 70 -30.19 -16.23 0.29
C ARG A 70 -28.74 -15.90 -0.07
N PHE A 71 -28.35 -16.25 -1.29
CA PHE A 71 -27.10 -15.80 -1.90
C PHE A 71 -27.30 -14.42 -2.50
N ILE A 72 -26.76 -13.39 -1.83
CA ILE A 72 -26.82 -12.00 -2.29
C ILE A 72 -25.48 -11.32 -2.13
N ASN A 73 -25.25 -10.28 -2.93
CA ASN A 73 -24.08 -9.42 -2.76
C ASN A 73 -24.34 -8.29 -1.75
N GLU A 74 -23.29 -7.57 -1.38
CA GLU A 74 -23.37 -6.50 -0.38
C GLU A 74 -24.28 -5.33 -0.80
N ILE A 75 -24.32 -5.03 -2.10
CA ILE A 75 -25.13 -3.93 -2.65
C ILE A 75 -26.61 -4.29 -2.53
N GLU A 76 -27.00 -5.49 -2.98
CA GLU A 76 -28.36 -6.00 -2.86
C GLU A 76 -28.81 -6.11 -1.40
N TYR A 77 -27.92 -6.55 -0.50
CA TYR A 77 -28.18 -6.56 0.93
C TYR A 77 -28.51 -5.16 1.43
N ASN A 78 -27.69 -4.16 1.11
CA ASN A 78 -27.91 -2.78 1.52
C ASN A 78 -29.25 -2.23 0.99
N ASP A 79 -29.59 -2.51 -0.27
CA ASP A 79 -30.86 -2.10 -0.88
C ASP A 79 -32.07 -2.70 -0.15
N ILE A 80 -32.03 -3.99 0.18
CA ILE A 80 -33.09 -4.67 0.94
C ILE A 80 -33.32 -4.00 2.29
N TYR A 81 -32.24 -3.58 2.97
CA TYR A 81 -32.29 -2.94 4.28
C TYR A 81 -32.36 -1.41 4.23
N GLN A 82 -32.53 -0.82 3.04
CA GLN A 82 -32.57 0.64 2.83
C GLN A 82 -31.38 1.37 3.44
N ILE A 83 -30.21 0.72 3.41
CA ILE A 83 -28.94 1.32 3.82
C ILE A 83 -28.47 2.19 2.66
N ASP A 84 -28.40 3.49 2.89
CA ASP A 84 -28.00 4.47 1.87
C ASP A 84 -26.56 4.20 1.41
N SER A 85 -26.44 3.59 0.23
CA SER A 85 -25.17 3.32 -0.44
C SER A 85 -25.25 3.99 -1.80
N ASN A 86 -24.41 5.00 -2.04
CA ASN A 86 -24.32 5.68 -3.35
C ASN A 86 -23.57 4.82 -4.39
N ILE A 87 -23.56 3.49 -4.23
CA ILE A 87 -22.79 2.55 -5.03
C ILE A 87 -23.78 1.66 -5.78
N ASN A 88 -23.73 1.73 -7.11
CA ASN A 88 -24.52 0.87 -7.97
C ASN A 88 -23.72 -0.36 -8.40
N GLU A 89 -24.42 -1.47 -8.62
CA GLU A 89 -23.84 -2.68 -9.19
C GLU A 89 -23.25 -2.46 -10.59
N ASN A 90 -22.26 -3.26 -10.93
CA ASN A 90 -21.79 -3.34 -12.30
C ASN A 90 -22.67 -4.31 -13.12
N TYR A 91 -23.46 -3.77 -14.05
CA TYR A 91 -24.40 -4.55 -14.87
C TYR A 91 -23.72 -5.64 -15.69
N ASP A 92 -22.55 -5.39 -16.28
CA ASP A 92 -21.82 -6.39 -17.07
C ASP A 92 -21.42 -7.58 -16.18
N ILE A 93 -20.98 -7.31 -14.94
CA ILE A 93 -20.68 -8.38 -13.97
C ILE A 93 -21.94 -9.12 -13.57
N LYS A 94 -23.03 -8.39 -13.33
CA LYS A 94 -24.32 -8.98 -12.94
C LYS A 94 -24.84 -9.94 -14.01
N GLU A 95 -24.70 -9.59 -15.29
CA GLU A 95 -25.07 -10.48 -16.40
C GLU A 95 -24.18 -11.73 -16.46
N LEU A 96 -22.88 -11.61 -16.15
CA LEU A 96 -21.95 -12.75 -16.16
C LEU A 96 -22.20 -13.76 -15.05
N ILE A 97 -22.61 -13.29 -13.86
CA ILE A 97 -22.83 -14.15 -12.70
C ILE A 97 -24.25 -14.70 -12.61
N LYS A 98 -25.21 -14.10 -13.32
CA LYS A 98 -26.59 -14.57 -13.32
C LYS A 98 -26.70 -15.94 -14.00
N ASP A 99 -27.46 -16.81 -13.36
CA ASP A 99 -27.76 -18.16 -13.80
C ASP A 99 -29.25 -18.43 -13.63
N GLU A 100 -30.02 -18.12 -14.66
CA GLU A 100 -31.47 -18.33 -14.68
C GLU A 100 -31.86 -19.81 -14.55
N SER A 101 -30.89 -20.74 -14.74
CA SER A 101 -31.12 -22.17 -14.62
C SER A 101 -30.97 -22.71 -13.19
N LYS A 102 -30.43 -21.93 -12.26
CA LYS A 102 -30.21 -22.34 -10.86
C LYS A 102 -31.29 -21.80 -9.94
N TRP A 103 -32.33 -22.61 -9.78
CA TRP A 103 -33.48 -22.42 -8.88
C TRP A 103 -33.12 -22.53 -7.39
N MET A 104 -31.93 -23.03 -7.04
CA MET A 104 -31.50 -23.23 -5.64
C MET A 104 -30.40 -22.27 -5.16
N THR A 105 -29.82 -21.41 -6.01
CA THR A 105 -28.75 -20.45 -5.63
C THR A 105 -29.16 -18.99 -5.86
N ASP A 106 -30.45 -18.70 -5.73
CA ASP A 106 -31.06 -17.39 -6.01
C ASP A 106 -30.71 -16.79 -7.38
N GLY A 107 -30.40 -17.66 -8.35
CA GLY A 107 -30.08 -17.25 -9.71
C GLY A 107 -28.63 -16.82 -9.93
N TYR A 108 -27.69 -17.27 -9.09
CA TYR A 108 -26.25 -17.00 -9.28
C TYR A 108 -25.42 -18.25 -9.61
N ASN A 109 -24.45 -18.09 -10.52
CA ASN A 109 -23.40 -19.07 -10.76
C ASN A 109 -22.22 -18.84 -9.80
N LEU A 110 -22.26 -19.49 -8.63
CA LEU A 110 -21.27 -19.34 -7.56
C LEU A 110 -19.82 -19.64 -7.99
N GLU A 111 -19.61 -20.55 -8.95
CA GLU A 111 -18.27 -20.85 -9.46
C GLU A 111 -17.71 -19.64 -10.23
N ILE A 112 -18.53 -18.99 -11.06
CA ILE A 112 -18.15 -17.77 -11.77
C ILE A 112 -17.92 -16.64 -10.76
N CYS A 113 -18.79 -16.50 -9.75
CA CYS A 113 -18.62 -15.53 -8.67
C CYS A 113 -17.25 -15.67 -7.99
N GLU A 114 -16.84 -16.89 -7.62
CA GLU A 114 -15.56 -17.14 -6.97
C GLU A 114 -14.37 -16.81 -7.88
N GLN A 115 -14.43 -17.21 -9.16
CA GLN A 115 -13.39 -16.91 -10.14
C GLN A 115 -13.23 -15.40 -10.36
N LEU A 116 -14.33 -14.68 -10.54
CA LEU A 116 -14.35 -13.24 -10.73
C LEU A 116 -13.85 -12.51 -9.48
N THR A 117 -14.37 -12.87 -8.30
CA THR A 117 -13.97 -12.27 -7.02
C THR A 117 -12.46 -12.45 -6.80
N THR A 118 -11.94 -13.67 -6.98
CA THR A 118 -10.50 -13.95 -6.89
C THR A 118 -9.68 -13.09 -7.86
N SER A 119 -10.18 -12.93 -9.09
CA SER A 119 -9.51 -12.14 -10.12
C SER A 119 -9.48 -10.65 -9.77
N PHE A 120 -10.62 -10.09 -9.34
CA PHE A 120 -10.73 -8.68 -8.97
C PHE A 120 -9.93 -8.35 -7.72
N THR A 121 -9.88 -9.24 -6.73
CA THR A 121 -8.99 -9.10 -5.56
C THR A 121 -7.52 -9.01 -6.00
N LYS A 122 -7.07 -9.88 -6.91
CA LYS A 122 -5.69 -9.80 -7.44
C LYS A 122 -5.42 -8.51 -8.22
N ILE A 123 -6.42 -8.00 -8.95
CA ILE A 123 -6.31 -6.73 -9.67
C ILE A 123 -6.19 -5.56 -8.68
N THR A 124 -7.07 -5.49 -7.67
CA THR A 124 -7.03 -4.42 -6.66
C THR A 124 -5.77 -4.47 -5.81
N GLU A 125 -5.28 -5.65 -5.44
CA GLU A 125 -3.98 -5.82 -4.78
C GLU A 125 -2.83 -5.29 -5.65
N TYR A 126 -2.78 -5.66 -6.93
CA TYR A 126 -1.76 -5.18 -7.87
C TYR A 126 -1.80 -3.66 -8.03
N LEU A 127 -3.00 -3.09 -8.15
CA LEU A 127 -3.21 -1.65 -8.22
C LEU A 127 -2.78 -0.95 -6.93
N ASN A 128 -3.11 -1.49 -5.76
CA ASN A 128 -2.67 -0.96 -4.47
C ASN A 128 -1.15 -1.01 -4.32
N ILE A 129 -0.48 -2.08 -4.77
CA ILE A 129 0.99 -2.14 -4.80
C ILE A 129 1.56 -1.03 -5.70
N LYS A 130 1.00 -0.81 -6.89
CA LYS A 130 1.44 0.28 -7.78
C LYS A 130 1.15 1.65 -7.20
N LYS A 131 -0.04 1.87 -6.67
CA LYS A 131 -0.44 3.09 -5.94
C LYS A 131 0.56 3.39 -4.84
N ASN A 132 0.82 2.40 -3.98
CA ASN A 132 1.77 2.52 -2.89
C ASN A 132 3.19 2.82 -3.40
N LYS A 133 3.63 2.26 -4.53
CA LYS A 133 4.93 2.64 -5.11
C LYS A 133 4.97 4.10 -5.58
N LEU A 134 3.88 4.61 -6.15
CA LEU A 134 3.78 5.98 -6.63
C LEU A 134 3.63 6.98 -5.48
N THR A 135 2.85 6.64 -4.45
CA THR A 135 2.65 7.48 -3.25
C THR A 135 3.83 7.36 -2.27
N ASN A 136 4.46 6.20 -2.17
CA ASN A 136 5.58 5.91 -1.27
C ASN A 136 6.95 6.03 -1.96
N ASN A 137 7.04 6.80 -3.06
CA ASN A 137 8.33 7.36 -3.48
C ASN A 137 8.98 8.27 -2.39
N ASN A 138 8.37 8.40 -1.21
CA ASN A 138 8.94 8.96 0.02
C ASN A 138 9.24 7.94 1.16
N GLU A 139 8.92 6.65 1.03
CA GLU A 139 9.26 5.65 2.06
C GLU A 139 9.92 4.42 1.43
N PHE A 140 11.24 4.52 1.26
CA PHE A 140 12.12 3.36 1.15
C PHE A 140 11.87 2.41 2.33
N PRO A 141 12.09 1.09 2.19
CA PRO A 141 12.19 0.21 3.36
C PRO A 141 13.22 0.83 4.32
N LYS A 142 12.75 1.34 5.46
CA LYS A 142 13.58 2.12 6.36
C LYS A 142 14.72 1.24 6.84
N VAL A 143 15.92 1.56 6.41
CA VAL A 143 17.13 0.92 6.95
C VAL A 143 17.15 1.29 8.42
N LYS A 144 17.00 0.31 9.32
CA LYS A 144 17.02 0.61 10.76
C LYS A 144 18.44 0.89 11.21
N PHE A 145 18.66 2.05 11.79
CA PHE A 145 19.92 2.34 12.47
C PHE A 145 19.94 1.63 13.83
N HIS A 146 20.86 0.68 14.00
CA HIS A 146 20.98 -0.12 15.23
C HIS A 146 21.89 0.52 16.29
N GLY A 147 22.43 1.70 16.04
CA GLY A 147 23.18 2.48 17.04
C GLY A 147 22.26 3.36 17.90
N SER A 148 22.83 3.93 18.95
CA SER A 148 22.16 4.89 19.83
C SER A 148 21.89 6.23 19.13
N PRO A 149 20.91 7.03 19.62
CA PRO A 149 20.68 8.39 19.12
C PRO A 149 21.92 9.29 19.18
N THR A 150 22.79 9.09 20.17
CA THR A 150 24.06 9.83 20.29
C THR A 150 25.05 9.46 19.20
N GLU A 151 25.23 8.16 18.92
CA GLU A 151 26.07 7.67 17.81
C GLU A 151 25.54 8.17 16.46
N PHE A 152 24.21 8.23 16.32
CA PHE A 152 23.56 8.76 15.13
C PHE A 152 23.86 10.25 14.92
N ILE A 153 23.67 11.09 15.95
CA ILE A 153 23.95 12.52 15.85
C ILE A 153 25.44 12.79 15.60
N GLU A 154 26.33 12.03 16.22
CA GLU A 154 27.78 12.11 15.95
C GLU A 154 28.10 11.88 14.47
N LEU A 155 27.50 10.85 13.86
CA LEU A 155 27.66 10.56 12.43
C LEU A 155 27.15 11.68 11.54
N ILE A 156 25.90 12.13 11.75
CA ILE A 156 25.29 13.18 10.92
C ILE A 156 26.05 14.50 11.08
N LYS A 157 26.54 14.81 12.30
CA LYS A 157 27.41 15.97 12.54
C LYS A 157 28.71 15.86 11.76
N ALA A 158 29.40 14.73 11.83
CA ALA A 158 30.66 14.52 11.10
C ALA A 158 30.48 14.66 9.58
N LEU A 159 29.40 14.11 9.03
CA LEU A 159 29.07 14.23 7.61
C LEU A 159 28.74 15.67 7.20
N THR A 160 28.07 16.42 8.07
CA THR A 160 27.72 17.83 7.82
C THR A 160 28.97 18.71 7.87
N GLU A 161 29.79 18.59 8.90
CA GLU A 161 31.02 19.40 9.08
C GLU A 161 32.08 19.12 8.02
N ASN A 162 32.17 17.87 7.53
CA ASN A 162 33.07 17.51 6.43
C ASN A 162 32.50 17.85 5.04
N GLY A 163 31.29 18.42 4.97
CA GLY A 163 30.65 18.83 3.71
C GLY A 163 30.13 17.69 2.84
N ASN A 164 30.10 16.46 3.36
CA ASN A 164 29.46 15.31 2.69
C ASN A 164 27.93 15.44 2.68
N LEU A 165 27.36 16.12 3.68
CA LEU A 165 25.98 16.58 3.70
C LEU A 165 25.96 18.11 3.68
N LYS A 166 25.27 18.69 2.70
CA LYS A 166 25.06 20.14 2.60
C LYS A 166 23.75 20.50 3.30
N GLY A 167 23.71 21.66 3.96
CA GLY A 167 22.51 22.17 4.61
C GLY A 167 22.73 22.48 6.10
N ILE A 168 21.65 22.75 6.81
CA ILE A 168 21.68 23.05 8.25
C ILE A 168 21.68 21.74 9.02
N GLN A 169 22.50 21.64 10.07
CA GLN A 169 22.64 20.43 10.88
C GLN A 169 21.31 19.88 11.40
N LYS A 170 20.40 20.76 11.83
CA LYS A 170 19.07 20.38 12.34
C LYS A 170 18.26 19.63 11.27
N ASP A 171 18.23 20.17 10.05
CA ASP A 171 17.47 19.61 8.94
C ASP A 171 18.08 18.27 8.51
N ASN A 172 19.41 18.17 8.46
CA ASN A 172 20.10 16.92 8.17
C ASN A 172 19.79 15.84 9.22
N ILE A 173 19.75 16.19 10.51
CA ILE A 173 19.37 15.25 11.57
C ILE A 173 17.93 14.80 11.38
N GLU A 174 16.99 15.70 11.14
CA GLU A 174 15.58 15.37 10.94
C GLU A 174 15.37 14.46 9.72
N ILE A 175 15.92 14.84 8.57
CA ILE A 175 15.83 14.07 7.32
C ILE A 175 16.42 12.67 7.52
N CYS A 176 17.64 12.58 8.07
CA CYS A 176 18.27 11.28 8.28
C CYS A 176 17.54 10.48 9.36
N SER A 177 17.00 11.11 10.42
CA SER A 177 16.24 10.42 11.47
C SER A 177 15.00 9.74 10.90
N ASN A 178 14.28 10.45 10.01
CA ASN A 178 13.13 9.90 9.31
C ASN A 178 13.53 8.74 8.38
N PHE A 179 14.65 8.90 7.66
CA PHE A 179 15.19 7.86 6.77
C PHE A 179 15.56 6.58 7.52
N PHE A 180 16.18 6.71 8.70
CA PHE A 180 16.67 5.57 9.50
C PHE A 180 15.69 5.04 10.56
N ASP A 181 14.47 5.59 10.61
CA ASP A 181 13.43 5.27 11.60
C ASP A 181 13.91 5.40 13.06
N ILE A 182 14.68 6.44 13.37
CA ILE A 182 15.21 6.68 14.71
C ILE A 182 14.53 7.87 15.37
N GLU A 183 13.93 7.63 16.53
CA GLU A 183 13.30 8.68 17.33
C GLU A 183 14.36 9.48 18.10
N ILE A 184 14.47 10.79 17.81
CA ILE A 184 15.35 11.71 18.55
C ILE A 184 14.51 12.73 19.29
N LYS A 185 14.30 12.49 20.58
CA LYS A 185 13.46 13.35 21.44
C LYS A 185 14.04 14.75 21.68
N ASN A 186 15.37 14.90 21.68
CA ASN A 186 16.01 16.18 21.99
C ASN A 186 17.37 16.35 21.29
N PRO A 187 17.38 16.67 19.98
CA PRO A 187 18.61 16.74 19.19
C PRO A 187 19.58 17.82 19.68
N THR A 188 19.08 19.00 20.08
CA THR A 188 19.92 20.12 20.57
C THR A 188 20.65 19.75 21.85
N LYS A 189 19.96 19.09 22.79
CA LYS A 189 20.58 18.62 24.03
C LYS A 189 21.68 17.59 23.75
N LEU A 190 21.41 16.61 22.88
CA LEU A 190 22.41 15.60 22.53
C LEU A 190 23.64 16.19 21.83
N ILE A 191 23.47 17.20 20.98
CA ILE A 191 24.60 17.94 20.38
C ILE A 191 25.40 18.67 21.47
N SER A 192 24.72 19.33 22.41
CA SER A 192 25.36 19.99 23.56
C SER A 192 26.10 18.98 24.43
N ASP A 193 25.51 17.82 24.70
CA ASP A 193 26.13 16.75 25.50
C ASP A 193 27.38 16.22 24.79
N ILE A 194 27.34 16.00 23.47
CA ILE A 194 28.54 15.62 22.69
C ILE A 194 29.64 16.69 22.80
N ASN A 195 29.28 17.98 22.72
CA ASN A 195 30.25 19.08 22.81
C ASN A 195 30.82 19.27 24.22
N ASN A 196 30.02 19.06 25.28
CA ASN A 196 30.33 19.51 26.64
C ASN A 196 30.65 18.38 27.63
N THR A 197 30.25 17.13 27.36
CA THR A 197 30.36 16.02 28.34
C THR A 197 31.31 14.89 27.94
N ARG A 198 31.89 14.91 26.73
CA ARG A 198 32.92 13.93 26.35
C ARG A 198 34.27 14.35 26.91
N ASN A 199 34.89 13.45 27.68
CA ASN A 199 36.24 13.62 28.22
C ASN A 199 37.26 13.70 27.08
N THR A 200 38.35 14.46 27.28
CA THR A 200 39.47 14.53 26.34
C THR A 200 39.96 13.11 25.97
N GLY A 201 39.93 12.75 24.68
CA GLY A 201 40.26 11.40 24.18
C GLY A 201 39.05 10.47 23.90
N SER A 202 37.82 10.95 24.10
CA SER A 202 36.58 10.21 23.80
C SER A 202 35.65 10.93 22.82
N GLU A 203 36.12 12.02 22.20
CA GLU A 203 35.31 12.96 21.42
C GLU A 203 34.67 12.31 20.19
N THR A 204 35.30 11.28 19.62
CA THR A 204 34.89 10.64 18.34
C THR A 204 34.77 9.11 18.40
N LEU A 205 34.41 8.57 19.58
CA LEU A 205 34.39 7.11 19.84
C LEU A 205 33.59 6.29 18.80
N PHE A 206 32.48 6.81 18.28
CA PHE A 206 31.70 6.09 17.29
C PHE A 206 32.42 6.06 15.93
N LEU A 207 32.98 7.18 15.50
CA LEU A 207 33.73 7.26 14.24
C LEU A 207 34.98 6.38 14.27
N ASP A 208 35.67 6.30 15.42
CA ASP A 208 36.79 5.37 15.62
C ASP A 208 36.36 3.91 15.51
N LYS A 209 35.20 3.56 16.07
CA LYS A 209 34.61 2.21 15.95
C LYS A 209 34.30 1.88 14.48
N LEU A 210 33.70 2.82 13.73
CA LEU A 210 33.45 2.66 12.30
C LEU A 210 34.75 2.45 11.52
N LYS A 211 35.75 3.31 11.73
CA LYS A 211 37.08 3.20 11.12
C LYS A 211 37.72 1.84 11.38
N LYS A 212 37.71 1.39 12.65
CA LYS A 212 38.28 0.09 13.04
C LYS A 212 37.54 -1.07 12.37
N SER A 213 36.21 -1.05 12.33
CA SER A 213 35.42 -2.10 11.67
C SER A 213 35.71 -2.22 10.17
N LEU A 214 35.81 -1.08 9.48
CA LEU A 214 36.17 -1.03 8.06
C LEU A 214 37.59 -1.56 7.82
N TYR A 215 38.54 -1.13 8.65
CA TYR A 215 39.92 -1.60 8.57
C TYR A 215 40.04 -3.12 8.76
N THR A 216 39.36 -3.67 9.78
CA THR A 216 39.32 -5.12 10.02
C THR A 216 38.75 -5.88 8.83
N TYR A 217 37.66 -5.39 8.23
CA TYR A 217 37.09 -6.00 7.02
C TYR A 217 38.10 -6.03 5.87
N ILE A 218 38.76 -4.90 5.58
CA ILE A 218 39.78 -4.81 4.52
C ILE A 218 40.93 -5.79 4.76
N GLN A 219 41.43 -5.88 5.99
CA GLN A 219 42.49 -6.83 6.34
C GLN A 219 42.07 -8.29 6.12
N GLN A 220 40.85 -8.65 6.53
CA GLN A 220 40.32 -10.00 6.31
C GLN A 220 40.18 -10.36 4.83
N GLN A 221 39.80 -9.41 3.97
CA GLN A 221 39.72 -9.64 2.53
C GLN A 221 41.10 -9.82 1.90
N ASN A 222 42.10 -9.06 2.36
CA ASN A 222 43.48 -9.16 1.86
C ASN A 222 44.21 -10.43 2.32
N GLN A 223 43.81 -11.03 3.44
CA GLN A 223 44.33 -12.32 3.92
C GLN A 223 43.68 -13.54 3.23
N LYS A 224 42.53 -13.35 2.56
CA LYS A 224 41.82 -14.40 1.80
C LYS A 224 42.21 -14.45 0.32
N LYS A 225 43.11 -13.57 -0.12
CA LYS A 225 43.77 -13.61 -1.43
C LYS A 225 45.11 -14.29 -1.31
#